data_AF-A0A2L0ASK1-F1
#
_entry.id   AF-A0A2L0ASK1-F1
#
_cell.length_a   1.000
_cell.length_b   1.000
_cell.length_c   1.000
_cell.angle_alpha   90.00
_cell.angle_beta   90.00
_cell.angle_gamma   90.00
#
_symmetry.space_group_name_H-M   'P 1'
#
loop_
_entity.id
_entity.type
_entity.pdbx_description
1 polymer ?
#
loop_
_entity_poly.entity_id
_entity_poly.type
_entity_poly.pdbx_seq_one_letter_code
_entity_poly.pdbx_strand_id
1 'polypeptide(L)'
;KALKDAEVTKSDVGEVLLVGGMTRMPKVQSTVQEIFGKQPSHAVNPDEAVAVGAAVQGGVLAGDVTDVLLLDVTPLSLGIETLGGVFTRLISRNTTIPTKKSQVFSTAADGQTQVEIKVHQGEREMATDNKLLGQFTLVGIPPAPRGVPQIEVT
;
A
#
# COMPACT_ATOMS: atom_id res chain seq x y z
N LYS A 1 0.90 -0.31 -15.32
CA LYS A 1 0.50 0.49 -14.13
C LYS A 1 1.74 0.82 -13.28
N ALA A 2 2.47 -0.17 -12.75
CA ALA A 2 3.69 0.06 -11.97
C ALA A 2 4.72 1.01 -12.62
N LEU A 3 5.07 0.82 -13.90
CA LEU A 3 5.98 1.73 -14.62
C LEU A 3 5.49 3.19 -14.62
N LYS A 4 4.17 3.39 -14.78
CA LYS A 4 3.57 4.73 -14.74
C LYS A 4 3.64 5.33 -13.34
N ASP A 5 3.41 4.53 -12.31
CA ASP A 5 3.43 4.98 -10.92
C ASP A 5 4.86 5.31 -10.44
N ALA A 6 5.86 4.64 -11.00
CA ALA A 6 7.27 4.90 -10.77
C ALA A 6 7.85 5.97 -11.72
N GLU A 7 7.03 6.53 -12.63
CA GLU A 7 7.42 7.54 -13.61
C GLU A 7 8.61 7.14 -14.50
N VAL A 8 8.74 5.83 -14.77
CA VAL A 8 9.79 5.27 -15.61
C VAL A 8 9.24 4.64 -16.89
N THR A 9 10.09 4.58 -17.91
CA THR A 9 9.82 3.88 -19.16
C THR A 9 10.39 2.46 -19.12
N LYS A 10 10.00 1.64 -20.11
CA LYS A 10 10.51 0.27 -20.24
C LYS A 10 12.03 0.23 -20.44
N SER A 11 12.60 1.23 -21.11
CA SER A 11 14.04 1.32 -21.38
C SER A 11 14.86 1.60 -20.12
N ASP A 12 14.27 2.26 -19.12
CA ASP A 12 14.95 2.61 -17.86
C ASP A 12 15.15 1.38 -16.96
N VAL A 13 14.43 0.28 -17.22
CA VAL A 13 14.57 -0.98 -16.47
C VAL A 13 15.88 -1.65 -16.84
N GLY A 14 16.88 -1.64 -15.96
CA GLY A 14 18.20 -2.22 -16.21
C GLY A 14 18.17 -3.73 -16.48
N GLU A 15 17.58 -4.49 -15.56
CA GLU A 15 17.51 -5.95 -15.56
C GLU A 15 16.10 -6.43 -15.20
N VAL A 16 15.71 -7.59 -15.71
CA VAL A 16 14.42 -8.23 -15.42
C VAL A 16 14.68 -9.53 -14.67
N LEU A 17 14.22 -9.64 -13.42
CA LEU A 17 14.34 -10.84 -12.60
C LEU A 17 13.00 -11.60 -12.57
N LEU A 18 13.04 -12.91 -12.74
CA LEU A 18 11.86 -13.78 -12.63
C LEU A 18 11.92 -14.57 -11.33
N VAL A 19 10.84 -14.55 -10.57
CA VAL A 19 10.72 -15.24 -9.27
C VAL A 19 9.43 -16.06 -9.25
N GLY A 20 9.52 -17.27 -8.67
CA GLY A 20 8.43 -18.24 -8.55
C GLY A 20 8.41 -19.28 -9.67
N GLY A 21 8.13 -20.55 -9.33
CA GLY A 21 8.21 -21.68 -10.26
C GLY A 21 7.35 -21.56 -11.53
N MET A 22 6.22 -20.84 -11.49
CA MET A 22 5.37 -20.63 -12.67
C MET A 22 6.05 -19.79 -13.78
N THR A 23 7.09 -19.04 -13.43
CA THR A 23 7.90 -18.27 -14.41
C THR A 23 8.81 -19.15 -15.28
N ARG A 24 8.90 -20.45 -14.99
CA ARG A 24 9.63 -21.43 -15.81
C ARG A 24 8.91 -21.75 -17.13
N MET A 25 7.62 -21.40 -17.26
CA MET A 25 6.86 -21.60 -18.49
C MET A 25 7.46 -20.74 -19.62
N PRO A 26 7.85 -21.32 -20.77
CA PRO A 26 8.46 -20.58 -21.88
C PRO A 26 7.62 -19.40 -22.37
N LYS A 27 6.29 -19.54 -22.37
CA LYS A 27 5.38 -18.46 -22.79
C LYS A 27 5.40 -17.26 -21.85
N VAL A 28 5.58 -17.49 -20.55
CA VAL A 28 5.70 -16.39 -19.57
C VAL A 28 6.99 -15.61 -19.82
N GLN A 29 8.10 -16.32 -20.02
CA GLN A 29 9.39 -15.71 -20.30
C GLN A 29 9.37 -14.91 -21.61
N SER A 30 8.80 -15.49 -22.67
CA SER A 30 8.70 -14.80 -23.97
C SER A 30 7.82 -13.56 -23.88
N THR A 31 6.68 -13.62 -23.18
CA THR A 31 5.80 -12.46 -23.00
C THR A 31 6.47 -11.35 -22.19
N VAL A 32 7.22 -11.69 -21.15
CA VAL A 32 8.01 -10.69 -20.40
C VAL A 32 9.08 -10.06 -21.29
N GLN A 33 9.78 -10.86 -22.10
CA GLN A 33 10.75 -10.37 -23.06
C GLN A 33 10.12 -9.44 -24.11
N GLU A 34 8.94 -9.78 -24.63
CA GLU A 34 8.17 -8.93 -25.55
C GLU A 34 7.76 -7.59 -24.88
N ILE A 35 7.41 -7.63 -23.59
CA ILE A 35 7.01 -6.42 -22.85
C ILE A 35 8.19 -5.48 -22.63
N PHE A 36 9.33 -5.99 -22.17
CA PHE A 36 10.48 -5.18 -21.74
C PHE A 36 11.59 -5.06 -22.80
N GLY A 37 11.54 -5.84 -23.89
CA GLY A 37 12.56 -5.87 -24.93
C GLY A 37 13.90 -6.45 -24.45
N LYS A 38 13.92 -7.12 -23.30
CA LYS A 38 15.13 -7.63 -22.63
C LYS A 38 14.94 -9.08 -22.22
N GLN A 39 15.99 -9.89 -22.36
CA GLN A 39 15.98 -11.24 -21.84
C GLN A 39 15.94 -11.20 -20.31
N PRO A 40 15.01 -11.92 -19.66
CA PRO A 40 15.03 -12.05 -18.21
C PRO A 40 16.32 -12.75 -17.75
N SER A 41 16.84 -12.31 -16.61
CA SER A 41 18.08 -12.82 -16.03
C SER A 41 17.88 -14.19 -15.39
N HIS A 42 18.92 -15.01 -15.48
CA HIS A 42 19.04 -16.28 -14.77
C HIS A 42 19.99 -16.19 -13.57
N ALA A 43 20.40 -14.98 -13.17
CA ALA A 43 21.30 -14.77 -12.04
C ALA A 43 20.70 -15.19 -10.68
N VAL A 44 19.38 -15.36 -10.62
CA VAL A 44 18.62 -15.60 -9.39
C VAL A 44 17.87 -16.93 -9.50
N ASN A 45 17.96 -17.77 -8.47
CA ASN A 45 17.13 -18.97 -8.37
C ASN A 45 15.68 -18.59 -8.06
N PRO A 46 14.71 -18.82 -8.98
CA PRO A 46 13.33 -18.35 -8.80
C PRO A 46 12.61 -18.99 -7.61
N ASP A 47 13.07 -20.15 -7.12
CA ASP A 47 12.40 -20.90 -6.06
C ASP A 47 12.93 -20.53 -4.65
N GLU A 48 14.15 -20.01 -4.57
CA GLU A 48 14.85 -19.77 -3.29
C GLU A 48 15.10 -18.29 -3.00
N ALA A 49 15.08 -17.43 -4.03
CA ALA A 49 15.46 -16.02 -3.91
C ALA A 49 14.72 -15.28 -2.80
N VAL A 50 13.42 -15.57 -2.63
CA VAL A 50 12.59 -14.95 -1.60
C VAL A 50 13.05 -15.36 -0.20
N ALA A 51 13.36 -16.64 0.00
CA ALA A 51 13.83 -17.15 1.29
C ALA A 51 15.22 -16.61 1.65
N VAL A 52 16.12 -16.54 0.67
CA VAL A 52 17.45 -15.93 0.85
C VAL A 52 17.32 -14.43 1.18
N GLY A 53 16.46 -13.70 0.46
CA GLY A 53 16.19 -12.29 0.74
C GLY A 53 15.63 -12.06 2.14
N ALA A 54 14.73 -12.94 2.61
CA ALA A 54 14.21 -12.88 3.98
C ALA A 54 15.31 -13.12 5.03
N ALA A 55 16.24 -14.05 4.78
CA ALA A 55 17.38 -14.30 5.66
C ALA A 55 18.33 -13.09 5.72
N VAL A 56 18.61 -12.46 4.58
CA VAL A 56 19.40 -11.21 4.52
C VAL A 56 18.72 -10.11 5.34
N GLN A 57 17.41 -9.91 5.18
CA GLN A 57 16.67 -8.93 5.98
C GLN A 57 16.74 -9.23 7.48
N GLY A 58 16.69 -10.52 7.87
CA GLY A 58 16.91 -10.95 9.25
C GLY A 58 18.31 -10.58 9.77
N GLY A 59 19.34 -10.79 8.95
CA GLY A 59 20.72 -10.39 9.27
C GLY A 59 20.89 -8.88 9.43
N VAL A 60 20.20 -8.08 8.62
CA VAL A 60 20.16 -6.61 8.78
C VAL A 60 19.53 -6.21 10.11
N LEU A 61 18.42 -6.84 10.50
CA LEU A 61 17.75 -6.58 11.78
C LEU A 61 18.58 -7.04 13.00
N ALA A 62 19.36 -8.11 12.85
CA ALA A 62 20.27 -8.61 13.88
C ALA A 62 21.55 -7.76 14.01
N GLY A 63 21.88 -6.96 12.99
CA GLY A 63 23.12 -6.19 12.91
C GLY A 63 24.32 -6.97 12.34
N ASP A 64 24.10 -8.21 11.88
CA ASP A 64 25.13 -9.06 11.26
C ASP A 64 25.47 -8.60 9.82
N VAL A 65 24.51 -7.96 9.15
CA VAL A 65 24.68 -7.37 7.81
C VAL A 65 24.63 -5.85 7.94
N THR A 66 25.77 -5.20 7.69
CA THR A 66 25.90 -3.74 7.68
C THR A 66 25.73 -3.18 6.27
N ASP A 67 25.54 -1.86 6.17
CA ASP A 67 25.55 -1.09 4.91
C ASP A 67 24.41 -1.39 3.92
N VAL A 68 23.31 -1.96 4.41
CA VAL A 68 22.07 -2.14 3.62
C VAL A 68 20.98 -1.24 4.20
N LEU A 69 20.42 -0.36 3.36
CA LEU A 69 19.23 0.43 3.67
C LEU A 69 18.08 0.01 2.76
N LEU A 70 16.97 -0.41 3.35
CA LEU A 70 15.74 -0.77 2.65
C LEU A 70 14.67 0.29 2.90
N LEU A 71 14.12 0.85 1.82
CA LEU A 71 12.96 1.73 1.84
C LEU A 71 11.85 1.07 1.03
N ASP A 72 10.87 0.49 1.72
CA ASP A 72 9.71 -0.15 1.10
C ASP A 72 8.49 0.77 1.09
N VAL A 73 7.40 0.37 0.45
CA VAL A 73 6.18 1.17 0.27
C VAL A 73 4.91 0.38 0.61
N THR A 74 3.81 1.07 0.93
CA THR A 74 2.49 0.42 1.01
C THR A 74 1.90 0.18 -0.39
N PRO A 75 1.41 -1.03 -0.74
CA PRO A 75 0.96 -1.34 -2.10
C PRO A 75 -0.42 -0.79 -2.46
N LEU A 76 -1.23 -0.44 -1.46
CA LEU A 76 -2.60 0.03 -1.63
C LEU A 76 -2.83 1.27 -0.78
N SER A 77 -3.72 2.14 -1.26
CA SER A 77 -4.13 3.31 -0.50
C SER A 77 -4.93 2.90 0.71
N LEU A 78 -4.61 3.50 1.86
CA LEU A 78 -5.35 3.39 3.11
C LEU A 78 -6.20 4.64 3.27
N GLY A 79 -7.44 4.47 3.67
CA GLY A 79 -8.36 5.58 3.86
C GLY A 79 -9.57 5.20 4.70
N ILE A 80 -10.50 6.15 4.81
CA ILE A 80 -11.73 5.94 5.58
C ILE A 80 -12.96 6.25 4.74
N GLU A 81 -14.08 5.66 5.15
CA GLU A 81 -15.40 6.01 4.62
C GLU A 81 -15.84 7.35 5.21
N THR A 82 -16.21 8.29 4.34
CA THR A 82 -16.80 9.58 4.73
C THR A 82 -18.26 9.66 4.30
N LEU A 83 -18.92 10.78 4.62
CA LEU A 83 -20.33 11.01 4.29
C LEU A 83 -20.61 10.73 2.81
N GLY A 84 -21.66 9.95 2.53
CA GLY A 84 -22.01 9.54 1.17
C GLY A 84 -21.34 8.24 0.70
N GLY A 85 -20.64 7.52 1.59
CA GLY A 85 -20.02 6.24 1.27
C GLY A 85 -18.74 6.38 0.42
N VAL A 86 -18.16 7.58 0.39
CA VAL A 86 -16.98 7.90 -0.41
C VAL A 86 -15.71 7.46 0.32
N PHE A 87 -14.79 6.85 -0.41
CA PHE A 87 -13.48 6.48 0.10
C PHE A 87 -12.53 7.68 0.07
N THR A 88 -12.25 8.24 1.24
CA THR A 88 -11.28 9.33 1.40
C THR A 88 -9.92 8.74 1.75
N ARG A 89 -8.98 8.83 0.80
CA ARG A 89 -7.61 8.33 0.95
C ARG A 89 -6.83 9.18 1.95
N LEU A 90 -6.16 8.53 2.89
CA LEU A 90 -5.27 9.16 3.88
C LEU A 90 -3.80 8.93 3.50
N ILE A 91 -3.44 7.67 3.24
CA ILE A 91 -2.11 7.27 2.78
C ILE A 91 -2.28 6.68 1.39
N SER A 92 -1.69 7.30 0.37
CA SER A 92 -1.77 6.80 -1.00
C SER A 92 -0.89 5.56 -1.18
N ARG A 93 -1.27 4.67 -2.09
CA ARG A 93 -0.38 3.57 -2.52
C ARG A 93 0.96 4.10 -2.99
N ASN A 94 1.99 3.27 -2.86
CA ASN A 94 3.39 3.57 -3.12
C ASN A 94 3.99 4.64 -2.19
N THR A 95 3.33 5.02 -1.08
CA THR A 95 3.95 5.84 -0.04
C THR A 95 4.98 5.01 0.71
N THR A 96 6.20 5.54 0.88
CA THR A 96 7.30 4.90 1.64
C THR A 96 6.89 4.64 3.09
N ILE A 97 7.25 3.47 3.60
CA ILE A 97 7.03 3.06 4.99
C ILE A 97 8.36 2.99 5.75
N PRO A 98 8.39 3.34 7.05
CA PRO A 98 7.26 3.74 7.90
C PRO A 98 6.73 5.14 7.61
N THR A 99 5.40 5.34 7.72
CA THR A 99 4.75 6.64 7.51
C THR A 99 3.61 6.85 8.51
N LYS A 100 3.24 8.11 8.73
CA LYS A 100 2.16 8.54 9.62
C LYS A 100 1.41 9.68 8.97
N LYS A 101 0.07 9.65 9.02
CA LYS A 101 -0.78 10.72 8.50
C LYS A 101 -1.90 11.02 9.48
N SER A 102 -1.98 12.27 9.92
CA SER A 102 -3.07 12.75 10.74
C SER A 102 -4.01 13.62 9.91
N GLN A 103 -5.32 13.44 10.09
CA GLN A 103 -6.34 14.26 9.46
C GLN A 103 -7.48 14.50 10.44
N VAL A 104 -7.97 15.74 10.46
CA VAL A 104 -9.08 16.14 11.32
C VAL A 104 -10.40 15.92 10.59
N PHE A 105 -11.30 15.20 11.26
CA PHE A 105 -12.67 14.96 10.83
C PHE A 105 -13.65 15.61 11.81
N SER A 106 -14.92 15.68 11.43
CA SER A 106 -15.96 16.24 12.29
C SER A 106 -17.27 15.47 12.14
N THR A 107 -18.21 15.70 13.05
CA THR A 107 -19.59 15.18 12.97
C THR A 107 -20.31 15.62 11.70
N ALA A 108 -21.14 14.73 11.18
CA ALA A 108 -21.97 14.93 10.00
C ALA A 108 -23.37 15.48 10.33
N ALA A 109 -23.84 15.34 11.56
CA ALA A 109 -25.16 15.77 12.01
C ALA A 109 -25.10 16.58 13.32
N ASP A 110 -26.08 17.46 13.51
CA ASP A 110 -26.24 18.26 14.74
C ASP A 110 -26.54 17.36 15.93
N GLY A 111 -25.87 17.61 17.06
CA GLY A 111 -26.06 16.82 18.28
C GLY A 111 -25.51 15.38 18.22
N GLN A 112 -24.75 15.03 17.18
CA GLN A 112 -24.15 13.72 17.02
C GLN A 112 -23.14 13.43 18.16
N THR A 113 -23.43 12.41 18.97
CA THR A 113 -22.63 12.04 20.15
C THR A 113 -21.64 10.89 19.91
N GLN A 114 -21.67 10.30 18.71
CA GLN A 114 -20.76 9.24 18.30
C GLN A 114 -20.33 9.41 16.84
N VAL A 115 -19.09 9.05 16.51
CA VAL A 115 -18.56 9.03 15.14
C VAL A 115 -18.04 7.63 14.84
N GLU A 116 -18.46 7.10 13.69
CA GLU A 116 -18.04 5.79 13.18
C GLU A 116 -16.96 6.02 12.12
N ILE A 117 -15.81 5.39 12.30
CA ILE A 117 -14.66 5.43 11.38
C ILE A 117 -14.48 4.03 10.81
N LYS A 118 -14.80 3.86 9.54
CA LYS A 118 -14.58 2.60 8.82
C LYS A 118 -13.33 2.72 7.95
N VAL A 119 -12.30 1.97 8.31
CA VAL A 119 -11.00 1.97 7.63
C VAL A 119 -11.04 0.96 6.48
N HIS A 120 -10.71 1.43 5.29
CA HIS A 120 -10.68 0.64 4.07
C HIS A 120 -9.31 0.72 3.39
N GLN A 121 -8.99 -0.31 2.62
CA GLN A 121 -7.80 -0.37 1.78
C GLN A 121 -8.17 -0.70 0.33
N GLY A 122 -7.70 0.11 -0.60
CA GLY A 122 -7.94 -0.09 -2.03
C GLY A 122 -7.85 1.19 -2.86
N GLU A 123 -8.28 1.09 -4.13
CA GLU A 123 -8.10 2.15 -5.12
C GLU A 123 -9.42 2.65 -5.72
N ARG A 124 -10.56 2.09 -5.31
CA ARG A 124 -11.90 2.46 -5.80
C ARG A 124 -12.41 3.72 -5.10
N GLU A 125 -13.31 4.45 -5.74
CA GLU A 125 -13.84 5.72 -5.20
C GLU A 125 -14.89 5.50 -4.11
N MET A 126 -15.68 4.44 -4.20
CA MET A 126 -16.67 4.07 -3.19
C MET A 126 -16.06 3.15 -2.13
N ALA A 127 -16.37 3.40 -0.86
CA ALA A 127 -15.83 2.62 0.26
C ALA A 127 -16.21 1.13 0.17
N THR A 128 -17.44 0.83 -0.26
CA THR A 128 -17.98 -0.53 -0.40
C THR A 128 -17.23 -1.39 -1.42
N ASP A 129 -16.54 -0.78 -2.38
CA ASP A 129 -15.79 -1.48 -3.42
C ASP A 129 -14.32 -1.73 -3.00
N ASN A 130 -13.93 -1.26 -1.83
CA ASN A 130 -12.61 -1.45 -1.24
C ASN A 130 -12.67 -2.46 -0.08
N LYS A 131 -11.50 -2.95 0.35
CA LYS A 131 -11.43 -3.91 1.44
C LYS A 131 -11.62 -3.21 2.78
N LEU A 132 -12.71 -3.47 3.48
CA LEU A 132 -12.86 -3.09 4.89
C LEU A 132 -11.78 -3.81 5.72
N LEU A 133 -11.02 -3.03 6.48
CA LEU A 133 -10.01 -3.52 7.42
C LEU A 133 -10.52 -3.53 8.86
N GLY A 134 -11.32 -2.54 9.23
CA GLY A 134 -11.83 -2.40 10.58
C GLY A 134 -12.77 -1.23 10.75
N GLN A 135 -13.49 -1.24 11.86
CA GLN A 135 -14.44 -0.22 12.24
C GLN A 135 -14.16 0.21 13.67
N PHE A 136 -14.09 1.52 13.87
CA PHE A 136 -13.85 2.14 15.16
C PHE A 136 -14.99 3.11 15.45
N THR A 137 -15.61 2.99 16.62
CA THR A 137 -16.68 3.90 17.04
C THR A 137 -16.15 4.75 18.18
N LEU A 138 -16.05 6.05 17.95
CA LEU A 138 -15.77 7.03 18.99
C LEU A 138 -17.11 7.47 19.61
N VAL A 139 -17.30 7.20 20.89
CA VAL A 139 -18.50 7.58 21.66
C VAL A 139 -18.16 8.67 22.67
N GLY A 140 -19.17 9.42 23.12
CA GLY A 140 -19.00 10.43 24.18
C GLY A 140 -18.64 11.82 23.66
N ILE A 141 -18.93 12.11 22.39
CA ILE A 141 -18.76 13.45 21.81
C ILE A 141 -19.87 14.36 22.38
N PRO A 142 -19.53 15.54 22.95
CA PRO A 142 -20.54 16.48 23.42
C PRO A 142 -21.49 16.92 22.28
N PRO A 143 -22.81 17.00 22.52
CA PRO A 143 -23.74 17.50 21.52
C PRO A 143 -23.36 18.93 21.08
N ALA A 144 -23.04 19.10 19.81
CA ALA A 144 -22.69 20.37 19.20
C ALA A 144 -23.28 20.42 17.77
N PRO A 145 -23.38 21.62 17.16
CA PRO A 145 -23.70 21.73 15.74
C PRO A 145 -22.73 20.91 14.88
N ARG A 146 -23.20 20.41 13.73
CA ARG A 146 -22.36 19.70 12.75
C ARG A 146 -21.13 20.52 12.41
N GLY A 147 -20.00 19.86 12.18
CA GLY A 147 -18.75 20.55 11.83
C GLY A 147 -17.97 21.14 13.02
N VAL A 148 -18.55 21.21 14.23
CA VAL A 148 -17.87 21.81 15.40
C VAL A 148 -16.89 20.84 16.07
N PRO A 149 -17.26 19.59 16.41
CA PRO A 149 -16.32 18.65 17.03
C PRO A 149 -15.17 18.30 16.11
N GLN A 150 -13.94 18.59 16.52
CA GLN A 150 -12.73 18.25 15.77
C GLN A 150 -12.17 16.92 16.29
N ILE A 151 -12.11 15.91 15.43
CA ILE A 151 -11.63 14.56 15.74
C ILE A 151 -10.39 14.32 14.90
N GLU A 152 -9.23 14.43 15.52
CA GLU A 152 -7.98 14.09 14.85
C GLU A 152 -7.81 12.57 14.80
N VAL A 153 -7.79 12.03 13.58
CA VAL A 153 -7.53 10.61 13.32
C VAL A 153 -6.12 10.50 12.78
N THR A 154 -5.32 9.61 13.37
CA THR A 154 -3.90 9.43 13.11
C THR A 154 -3.60 7.98 12.77
#